data_AF-W9YVP0-F1
#
_entry.id   AF-W9YVP0-F1
#
_cell.length_a   1.000
_cell.length_b   1.000
_cell.length_c   1.000
_cell.angle_alpha   90.00
_cell.angle_beta   90.00
_cell.angle_gamma   90.00
#
_symmetry.space_group_name_H-M   'P 1'
#
loop_
_entity.id
_entity.type
_entity.pdbx_description
1 polymer ?
#
loop_
_entity_poly.entity_id
_entity_poly.type
_entity_poly.pdbx_seq_one_letter_code
_entity_poly.pdbx_strand_id
1 'polypeptide(L)'
;MCESKKFHVRKTALFTQSKVFHTAFTGPFQESSSRTYEMSEDSLFIVNKMIEYFNNGDYDVSAAPEIEEQNISALQFHARMFSLADKYAVDSLISLSAAKYLDRLRDSEIVEFLGSIPAAYELTPSYVRDLRDEAIKSMKASRVRLRNS
;
A
#
# COMPACT_ATOMS: atom_id res chain seq x y z
N MET A 1 -15.66 0.83 6.72
CA MET A 1 -15.50 1.16 8.15
C MET A 1 -14.24 0.46 8.62
N CYS A 2 -13.39 1.15 9.37
CA CYS A 2 -12.17 0.60 9.94
C CYS A 2 -12.04 1.16 11.36
N GLU A 3 -11.80 0.32 12.37
CA GLU A 3 -11.73 0.72 13.79
C GLU A 3 -12.88 1.65 14.23
N SER A 4 -14.13 1.30 13.89
CA SER A 4 -15.34 2.13 14.12
C SER A 4 -15.38 3.50 13.41
N LYS A 5 -14.33 3.89 12.66
CA LYS A 5 -14.34 5.09 11.82
C LYS A 5 -15.04 4.82 10.49
N LYS A 6 -15.94 5.75 10.12
CA LYS A 6 -16.71 5.70 8.88
C LYS A 6 -16.07 6.61 7.83
N PHE A 7 -15.92 6.06 6.63
CA PHE A 7 -15.38 6.75 5.47
C PHE A 7 -16.46 6.94 4.44
N HIS A 8 -16.50 8.12 3.84
CA HIS A 8 -17.39 8.42 2.71
C HIS A 8 -16.57 8.39 1.43
N VAL A 9 -16.87 7.42 0.57
CA VAL A 9 -16.22 7.26 -0.73
C VAL A 9 -17.29 7.15 -1.80
N ARG A 10 -17.05 7.79 -2.94
CA ARG A 10 -17.96 7.70 -4.08
C ARG A 10 -17.99 6.27 -4.60
N LYS A 11 -19.19 5.70 -4.76
CA LYS A 11 -19.36 4.33 -5.27
C LYS A 11 -18.67 4.13 -6.62
N THR A 12 -18.74 5.12 -7.51
CA THR A 12 -18.09 5.07 -8.81
C THR A 12 -16.57 4.95 -8.69
N ALA A 13 -15.96 5.69 -7.79
CA ALA A 13 -14.52 5.60 -7.52
C ALA A 13 -14.13 4.21 -6.99
N LEU A 14 -14.90 3.68 -6.04
CA LEU A 14 -14.69 2.36 -5.45
C LEU A 14 -14.86 1.21 -6.46
N PHE A 15 -15.99 1.20 -7.19
CA PHE A 15 -16.38 0.08 -8.04
C PHE A 15 -15.55 -0.01 -9.32
N THR A 16 -15.11 1.12 -9.85
CA THR A 16 -14.25 1.16 -11.04
C THR A 16 -12.84 0.65 -10.73
N GLN A 17 -12.38 0.88 -9.50
CA GLN A 17 -10.99 0.62 -9.11
C GLN A 17 -10.81 -0.67 -8.32
N SER A 18 -11.87 -1.27 -7.76
CA SER A 18 -11.77 -2.49 -6.96
C SER A 18 -12.85 -3.50 -7.33
N LYS A 19 -12.39 -4.65 -7.83
CA LYS A 19 -13.28 -5.80 -8.09
C LYS A 19 -13.86 -6.37 -6.80
N VAL A 20 -13.11 -6.35 -5.70
CA VAL A 20 -13.56 -6.83 -4.38
C VAL A 20 -14.73 -5.98 -3.90
N PHE A 21 -14.58 -4.66 -3.87
CA PHE A 21 -15.65 -3.78 -3.41
C PHE A 21 -16.85 -3.80 -4.36
N HIS A 22 -16.64 -3.80 -5.68
CA HIS A 22 -17.74 -3.99 -6.63
C HIS A 22 -18.54 -5.26 -6.29
N THR A 23 -17.85 -6.40 -6.18
CA THR A 23 -18.48 -7.70 -5.91
C THR A 23 -19.19 -7.74 -4.56
N ALA A 24 -18.61 -7.17 -3.51
CA ALA A 24 -19.23 -7.12 -2.18
C ALA A 24 -20.53 -6.31 -2.18
N PHE A 25 -20.55 -5.16 -2.85
CA PHE A 25 -21.71 -4.25 -2.83
C PHE A 25 -22.80 -4.58 -3.86
N THR A 26 -22.48 -5.32 -4.93
CA THR A 26 -23.47 -5.72 -5.96
C THR A 26 -23.83 -7.21 -5.91
N GLY A 27 -23.07 -8.01 -5.16
CA GLY A 27 -23.28 -9.45 -5.02
C GLY A 27 -24.24 -9.82 -3.89
N PRO A 28 -24.35 -11.12 -3.57
CA PRO A 28 -25.26 -11.63 -2.55
C PRO A 28 -24.75 -11.47 -1.10
N PHE A 29 -23.77 -10.60 -0.87
CA PHE A 29 -23.14 -10.43 0.43
C PHE A 29 -23.87 -9.41 1.30
N GLN A 30 -23.61 -9.42 2.61
CA GLN A 30 -24.29 -8.53 3.57
C GLN A 30 -24.02 -7.05 3.23
N GLU A 31 -22.85 -6.75 2.67
CA GLU A 31 -22.41 -5.42 2.25
C GLU A 31 -23.37 -4.78 1.23
N SER A 32 -24.02 -5.59 0.39
CA SER A 32 -25.02 -5.11 -0.58
C SER A 32 -26.23 -4.45 0.10
N SER A 33 -26.69 -5.01 1.21
CA SER A 33 -27.84 -4.51 1.98
C SER A 33 -27.41 -3.50 3.04
N SER A 34 -26.32 -3.76 3.77
CA SER A 34 -25.80 -2.90 4.83
C SER A 34 -25.14 -1.62 4.30
N ARG A 35 -24.74 -1.62 3.02
CA ARG A 35 -23.95 -0.56 2.38
C ARG A 35 -22.67 -0.19 3.14
N THR A 36 -22.15 -1.13 3.93
CA THR A 36 -20.97 -0.96 4.77
C THR A 36 -20.05 -2.15 4.57
N TYR A 37 -18.79 -1.88 4.22
CA TYR A 37 -17.71 -2.88 4.21
C TYR A 37 -16.86 -2.70 5.47
N GLU A 38 -16.62 -3.76 6.23
CA GLU A 38 -15.81 -3.73 7.44
C GLU A 38 -14.36 -4.17 7.16
N MET A 39 -13.40 -3.37 7.63
CA MET A 39 -11.96 -3.55 7.41
C MET A 39 -11.24 -3.59 8.78
N SER A 40 -11.70 -4.47 9.67
CA SER A 40 -11.26 -4.55 11.07
C SER A 40 -9.85 -5.15 11.23
N GLU A 41 -9.38 -5.91 10.24
CA GLU A 41 -8.05 -6.52 10.23
C GLU A 41 -6.97 -5.59 9.65
N ASP A 42 -7.37 -4.44 9.10
CA ASP A 42 -6.48 -3.54 8.38
C ASP A 42 -6.13 -2.32 9.22
N SER A 43 -4.90 -1.83 9.07
CA SER A 43 -4.46 -0.61 9.77
C SER A 43 -5.29 0.59 9.32
N LEU A 44 -5.96 1.23 10.27
CA LEU A 44 -6.74 2.45 10.03
C LEU A 44 -5.95 3.52 9.28
N PHE A 45 -4.67 3.67 9.59
CA PHE A 45 -3.80 4.62 8.92
C PHE A 45 -3.62 4.31 7.42
N ILE A 46 -3.32 3.06 7.08
CA ILE A 46 -3.15 2.66 5.67
C ILE A 46 -4.51 2.73 4.94
N VAL A 47 -5.60 2.36 5.60
CA VAL A 47 -6.96 2.48 5.05
C VAL A 47 -7.27 3.95 4.73
N ASN A 48 -7.00 4.90 5.63
CA ASN A 48 -7.19 6.32 5.36
C ASN A 48 -6.50 6.78 4.08
N LYS A 49 -5.24 6.38 3.89
CA LYS A 49 -4.47 6.74 2.69
C LYS A 49 -4.99 6.06 1.43
N MET A 50 -5.52 4.83 1.51
CA MET A 50 -6.22 4.20 0.39
C MET A 50 -7.52 4.95 0.03
N ILE A 51 -8.21 5.51 1.03
CA ILE A 51 -9.41 6.32 0.82
C ILE A 51 -9.05 7.67 0.15
N GLU A 52 -7.95 8.30 0.54
CA GLU A 52 -7.39 9.47 -0.17
C GLU A 52 -7.12 9.14 -1.64
N TYR A 53 -6.48 8.00 -1.89
CA TYR A 53 -6.24 7.49 -3.24
C TYR A 53 -7.53 7.35 -4.06
N PHE A 54 -8.58 6.72 -3.51
CA PHE A 54 -9.84 6.58 -4.24
C PHE A 54 -10.47 7.93 -4.61
N ASN A 55 -10.25 8.97 -3.80
CA ASN A 55 -10.82 10.29 -4.03
C ASN A 55 -9.99 11.12 -5.02
N ASN A 56 -8.67 10.99 -4.98
CA ASN A 56 -7.74 11.92 -5.63
C ASN A 56 -6.88 11.28 -6.73
N GLY A 57 -6.86 9.94 -6.81
CA GLY A 57 -5.98 9.18 -7.70
C GLY A 57 -4.53 9.07 -7.20
N ASP A 58 -4.23 9.63 -6.04
CA ASP A 58 -2.94 9.54 -5.37
C ASP A 58 -3.09 9.57 -3.85
N TYR A 59 -2.08 9.07 -3.13
CA TYR A 59 -1.95 9.20 -1.69
C TYR A 59 -0.62 9.87 -1.36
N ASP A 60 -0.60 10.71 -0.33
CA ASP A 60 0.61 11.43 0.08
C ASP A 60 1.15 10.92 1.42
N VAL A 61 2.46 10.81 1.47
CA VAL A 61 3.28 10.42 2.62
C VAL A 61 4.17 11.58 3.10
N SER A 62 4.12 12.75 2.46
CA SER A 62 4.85 13.95 2.86
C SER A 62 4.27 14.62 4.11
N ALA A 63 3.04 14.26 4.50
CA ALA A 63 2.42 14.64 5.76
C ALA A 63 3.10 13.90 6.93
N ALA A 64 4.27 14.40 7.32
CA ALA A 64 5.15 13.87 8.35
C ALA A 64 4.47 13.49 9.70
N PRO A 65 3.46 14.21 10.23
CA PRO A 65 2.96 13.91 11.58
C PRO A 65 2.33 12.52 11.70
N GLU A 66 1.58 12.08 10.68
CA GLU A 66 0.79 10.84 10.76
C GLU A 66 1.65 9.59 10.59
N ILE A 67 2.76 9.68 9.85
CA ILE A 67 3.72 8.57 9.68
C ILE A 67 4.62 8.46 10.91
N GLU A 68 5.07 9.61 11.44
CA GLU A 68 5.87 9.67 12.66
C GLU A 68 5.13 9.08 13.86
N GLU A 69 3.82 9.35 14.00
CA GLU A 69 2.97 8.76 15.04
C GLU A 69 2.82 7.24 14.92
N GLN A 70 2.92 6.69 13.70
CA GLN A 70 2.77 5.25 13.44
C GLN A 70 4.11 4.50 13.56
N ASN A 71 5.22 5.21 13.74
CA ASN A 71 6.57 4.67 13.84
C ASN A 71 6.91 3.68 12.69
N ILE A 72 6.49 4.01 11.48
CA ILE A 72 6.84 3.26 10.26
C ILE A 72 7.58 4.13 9.27
N SER A 73 8.52 3.55 8.54
CA SER A 73 9.22 4.26 7.47
C SER A 73 8.33 4.46 6.23
N ALA A 74 8.72 5.38 5.35
CA ALA A 74 8.05 5.55 4.06
C ALA A 74 8.11 4.27 3.22
N LEU A 75 9.22 3.53 3.25
CA LEU A 75 9.30 2.21 2.61
C LEU A 75 8.31 1.21 3.20
N GLN A 76 8.22 1.10 4.53
CA GLN A 76 7.24 0.24 5.18
C GLN A 76 5.81 0.63 4.82
N PHE A 77 5.53 1.93 4.77
CA PHE A 77 4.23 2.44 4.35
C PHE A 77 3.88 1.97 2.93
N HIS A 78 4.75 2.20 1.94
CA HIS A 78 4.45 1.83 0.56
C HIS A 78 4.30 0.31 0.39
N ALA A 79 5.07 -0.50 1.13
CA ALA A 79 4.91 -1.95 1.13
C ALA A 79 3.56 -2.40 1.73
N ARG A 80 3.11 -1.77 2.82
CA ARG A 80 1.79 -2.02 3.41
C ARG A 80 0.66 -1.57 2.49
N MET A 81 0.80 -0.42 1.83
CA MET A 81 -0.17 0.06 0.84
C MET A 81 -0.28 -0.88 -0.36
N PHE A 82 0.85 -1.39 -0.86
CA PHE A 82 0.89 -2.39 -1.91
C PHE A 82 0.10 -3.65 -1.53
N SER A 83 0.34 -4.16 -0.32
CA SER A 83 -0.33 -5.35 0.17
C SER A 83 -1.83 -5.14 0.38
N LEU A 84 -2.23 -3.96 0.88
CA LEU A 84 -3.63 -3.58 1.00
C LEU A 84 -4.31 -3.48 -0.39
N ALA A 85 -3.61 -2.90 -1.37
CA ALA A 85 -4.11 -2.79 -2.73
C ALA A 85 -4.32 -4.16 -3.39
N ASP A 86 -3.40 -5.10 -3.17
CA ASP A 86 -3.53 -6.50 -3.62
C ASP A 86 -4.74 -7.18 -2.96
N LYS A 87 -4.87 -7.06 -1.63
CA LYS A 87 -6.01 -7.60 -0.85
C LYS A 87 -7.36 -7.14 -1.41
N TYR A 88 -7.46 -5.89 -1.84
CA TYR A 88 -8.70 -5.31 -2.38
C TYR A 88 -8.77 -5.28 -3.91
N ALA A 89 -7.84 -5.93 -4.61
CA ALA A 89 -7.75 -6.00 -6.06
C ALA A 89 -7.86 -4.60 -6.72
N VAL A 90 -6.98 -3.69 -6.32
CA VAL A 90 -6.86 -2.32 -6.83
C VAL A 90 -5.59 -2.19 -7.67
N ASP A 91 -5.62 -2.70 -8.90
CA ASP A 91 -4.44 -2.85 -9.77
C ASP A 91 -3.64 -1.54 -10.00
N SER A 92 -4.36 -0.44 -10.15
CA SER A 92 -3.74 0.89 -10.31
C SER A 92 -3.02 1.35 -9.04
N LEU A 93 -3.51 0.99 -7.86
CA LEU A 93 -2.86 1.28 -6.58
C LEU A 93 -1.70 0.33 -6.30
N ILE A 94 -1.78 -0.94 -6.72
CA ILE A 94 -0.65 -1.89 -6.71
C ILE A 94 0.52 -1.27 -7.50
N SER A 95 0.24 -0.81 -8.73
CA SER A 95 1.24 -0.20 -9.59
C SER A 95 1.82 1.09 -8.99
N LEU A 96 0.96 1.98 -8.47
CA LEU A 96 1.38 3.24 -7.86
C LEU A 96 2.23 3.03 -6.60
N SER A 97 1.84 2.12 -5.72
CA SER A 97 2.58 1.83 -4.49
C SER A 97 3.93 1.15 -4.74
N ALA A 98 4.01 0.26 -5.73
CA ALA A 98 5.28 -0.28 -6.19
C ALA A 98 6.21 0.82 -6.72
N ALA A 99 5.68 1.73 -7.56
CA ALA A 99 6.46 2.83 -8.11
C ALA A 99 6.98 3.77 -7.00
N LYS A 100 6.14 4.16 -6.04
CA LYS A 100 6.56 5.02 -4.91
C LYS A 100 7.54 4.30 -3.97
N TYR A 101 7.37 2.99 -3.74
CA TYR A 101 8.34 2.19 -3.00
C TYR A 101 9.72 2.20 -3.67
N LEU A 102 9.78 1.92 -4.97
CA LEU A 102 11.03 1.88 -5.74
C LEU A 102 11.72 3.24 -5.82
N ASP A 103 10.95 4.32 -5.91
CA ASP A 103 11.48 5.69 -5.90
C ASP A 103 12.12 6.00 -4.54
N ARG A 104 11.38 5.77 -3.43
CA ARG A 104 11.91 5.98 -2.07
C ARG A 104 13.11 5.10 -1.74
N LEU A 105 13.16 3.89 -2.32
CA LEU A 105 14.26 2.94 -2.10
C LEU A 105 15.60 3.48 -2.60
N ARG A 106 15.60 4.28 -3.68
CA ARG A 106 16.83 4.87 -4.25
C ARG A 106 17.58 5.76 -3.26
N ASP A 107 16.84 6.45 -2.40
CA ASP A 107 17.34 7.42 -1.43
C ASP A 107 17.25 6.89 0.02
N SER A 108 17.02 5.59 0.21
CA SER A 108 16.85 4.99 1.53
C SER A 108 18.15 4.42 2.11
N GLU A 109 18.27 4.52 3.43
CA GLU A 109 19.31 3.84 4.19
C GLU A 109 19.04 2.33 4.24
N ILE A 110 20.10 1.52 4.34
CA ILE A 110 19.99 0.04 4.39
C ILE A 110 19.08 -0.42 5.55
N VAL A 111 19.09 0.29 6.68
CA VAL A 111 18.26 -0.03 7.85
C VAL A 111 16.77 0.16 7.54
N GLU A 112 16.42 1.21 6.79
CA GLU A 112 15.05 1.47 6.37
C GLU A 112 14.55 0.38 5.41
N PHE A 113 15.42 -0.02 4.47
CA PHE A 113 15.16 -1.14 3.58
C PHE A 113 14.92 -2.44 4.36
N LEU A 114 15.84 -2.83 5.25
CA LEU A 114 15.72 -4.04 6.06
C LEU A 114 14.47 -4.04 6.94
N GLY A 115 14.08 -2.88 7.49
CA GLY A 115 12.85 -2.72 8.26
C GLY A 115 11.58 -2.88 7.43
N SER A 116 11.63 -2.64 6.12
CA SER A 116 10.51 -2.86 5.20
C SER A 116 10.34 -4.31 4.76
N ILE A 117 11.38 -5.14 4.89
CA ILE A 117 11.39 -6.53 4.44
C ILE A 117 10.27 -7.34 5.11
N PRO A 118 10.04 -7.32 6.43
CA PRO A 118 8.92 -8.06 7.04
C PRO A 118 7.56 -7.68 6.45
N ALA A 119 7.32 -6.39 6.21
CA ALA A 119 6.08 -5.93 5.57
C ALA A 119 5.95 -6.40 4.10
N ALA A 120 7.07 -6.58 3.40
CA ALA A 120 7.10 -7.17 2.06
C ALA A 120 6.98 -8.72 2.09
N TYR A 121 7.42 -9.37 3.18
CA TYR A 121 7.45 -10.82 3.35
C TYR A 121 6.14 -11.39 3.93
N GLU A 122 5.41 -10.66 4.78
CA GLU A 122 4.19 -11.16 5.43
C GLU A 122 3.01 -11.32 4.47
N LEU A 123 3.06 -10.73 3.26
CA LEU A 123 1.84 -10.54 2.46
C LEU A 123 1.96 -10.88 0.96
N THR A 124 2.89 -11.72 0.51
CA THR A 124 3.13 -11.86 -0.95
C THR A 124 2.80 -13.20 -1.62
N PRO A 125 1.83 -13.19 -2.56
CA PRO A 125 1.78 -14.11 -3.70
C PRO A 125 2.89 -13.81 -4.73
N SER A 126 3.03 -14.71 -5.71
CA SER A 126 4.23 -14.97 -6.54
C SER A 126 4.87 -13.82 -7.36
N TYR A 127 4.22 -12.65 -7.45
CA TYR A 127 4.63 -11.49 -8.28
C TYR A 127 5.72 -10.63 -7.63
N VAL A 128 5.96 -10.78 -6.32
CA VAL A 128 6.96 -9.98 -5.58
C VAL A 128 8.39 -10.49 -5.75
N ARG A 129 8.59 -11.62 -6.45
CA ARG A 129 9.93 -12.02 -6.89
C ARG A 129 10.58 -10.95 -7.79
N ASP A 130 9.81 -10.31 -8.65
CA ASP A 130 10.34 -9.30 -9.56
C ASP A 130 10.71 -8.00 -8.82
N LEU A 131 9.86 -7.58 -7.88
CA LEU A 131 10.14 -6.42 -7.02
C LEU A 131 11.37 -6.68 -6.11
N ARG A 132 11.47 -7.91 -5.60
CA ARG A 132 12.61 -8.39 -4.81
C ARG A 132 13.91 -8.37 -5.62
N ASP A 133 13.88 -8.91 -6.84
CA ASP A 133 15.06 -8.99 -7.70
C ASP A 133 15.55 -7.59 -8.10
N GLU A 134 14.64 -6.66 -8.40
CA GLU A 134 14.99 -5.29 -8.73
C GLU A 134 15.50 -4.50 -7.50
N ALA A 135 14.95 -4.73 -6.31
CA ALA A 135 15.45 -4.15 -5.06
C ALA A 135 16.86 -4.65 -4.72
N ILE A 136 17.11 -5.96 -4.83
CA ILE A 136 18.43 -6.57 -4.61
C ILE A 136 19.46 -6.04 -5.62
N LYS A 137 19.06 -5.90 -6.89
CA LYS A 137 19.91 -5.37 -7.96
C LYS A 137 20.28 -3.91 -7.71
N SER A 138 19.31 -3.09 -7.31
CA SER A 138 19.53 -1.67 -6.96
C SER A 138 20.49 -1.52 -5.77
N MET A 139 20.32 -2.34 -4.72
CA MET A 139 21.23 -2.37 -3.57
C MET A 139 22.66 -2.81 -3.93
N LYS A 140 22.81 -3.79 -4.83
CA LYS A 140 24.14 -4.20 -5.32
C LYS A 140 24.82 -3.08 -6.09
N ALA A 141 24.06 -2.34 -6.91
CA ALA A 141 24.59 -1.23 -7.70
C ALA A 141 25.06 -0.05 -6.84
N SER A 142 24.36 0.28 -5.74
CA SER A 142 24.77 1.33 -4.80
C SER A 142 26.02 0.94 -4.01
N ARG A 143 26.20 -0.34 -3.64
CA ARG A 143 27.44 -0.84 -3.01
C ARG A 143 28.68 -0.78 -3.89
N VAL A 144 28.53 -0.94 -5.21
CA VAL A 144 29.67 -0.83 -6.15
C VAL A 144 30.13 0.63 -6.27
N ARG A 145 29.21 1.60 -6.22
CA ARG A 145 29.55 3.02 -6.29
C ARG A 145 30.35 3.48 -5.06
N LEU A 146 29.99 3.02 -3.86
CA LEU A 146 30.71 3.35 -2.62
C LEU A 146 32.10 2.69 -2.50
N ARG A 147 32.40 1.68 -3.32
CA ARG A 147 33.71 0.98 -3.31
C ARG A 147 34.70 1.55 -4.33
N ASN A 148 34.23 2.43 -5.23
CA ASN A 148 35.00 3.03 -6.32
C ASN A 148 35.17 4.56 -6.16
N SER A 149 34.82 5.11 -5.00
CA SER A 149 35.00 6.51 -4.60
C SER A 149 35.97 6.60 -3.43
#